data_AF-A0A1B0DM76-F1
#
_entry.id   AF-A0A1B0DM76-F1
#
_cell.length_a   1.000
_cell.length_b   1.000
_cell.length_c   1.000
_cell.angle_alpha   90.00
_cell.angle_beta   90.00
_cell.angle_gamma   90.00
#
_symmetry.space_group_name_H-M   'P 1'
#
loop_
_entity.id
_entity.type
_entity.pdbx_description
1 polymer ?
#
loop_
_entity_poly.entity_id
_entity_poly.type
_entity_poly.pdbx_seq_one_letter_code
_entity_poly.pdbx_strand_id
1 'polypeptide(L)'
;MKSEQFLYALVFFLGLSVESSFCQNLGSQLSRSSKDPPHPPVPCQNHLDQFERKSKDFTTIILKNAVPVTYCTKSVNDYLAFEQSYKDLTESQDKNNVSCRSLYFNVDRLGVVETMYTNLQRVWKMGFCDDCYSNTSTSTLSNTTKDFFYYWKEINDCITNSSQSDPCLKCMSHYQKLNSFFDGIKKEKGDQICFDLQDAMNRTRILWSVKLNCCRDRAPSMLSFTIISAIVGLLPGIFYIAFYFWRRHQDRFDFLSDTNSPLPEPLIPENSPLQNLPENEYEPGPSGATASTLPRSTGAIKKEKTATADESDDDLIDCNKK
;
A
#
# COMPACT_ATOMS: atom_id res chain seq x y z
N MET A 1 -43.12 45.59 -6.29
CA MET A 1 -42.44 44.34 -6.74
C MET A 1 -43.22 43.65 -7.87
N LYS A 2 -43.48 44.32 -9.00
CA LYS A 2 -44.25 43.73 -10.13
C LYS A 2 -43.88 44.28 -11.53
N SER A 3 -42.68 44.84 -11.74
CA SER A 3 -42.24 45.27 -13.09
C SER A 3 -40.96 44.61 -13.60
N GLU A 4 -40.15 43.97 -12.77
CA GLU A 4 -38.90 43.34 -13.24
C GLU A 4 -39.09 41.93 -13.82
N GLN A 5 -40.16 41.22 -13.43
CA GLN A 5 -40.47 39.89 -13.97
C GLN A 5 -41.00 39.93 -15.42
N PHE A 6 -41.51 41.08 -15.88
CA PHE A 6 -42.05 41.22 -17.24
C PHE A 6 -40.94 41.44 -18.29
N LEU A 7 -39.82 42.05 -17.92
CA LEU A 7 -38.71 42.27 -18.86
C LEU A 7 -37.99 40.95 -19.21
N TYR A 8 -37.80 40.07 -18.23
CA TYR A 8 -37.15 38.77 -18.48
C TYR A 8 -37.99 37.83 -19.36
N ALA A 9 -39.32 37.87 -19.24
CA ALA A 9 -40.21 37.08 -20.10
C ALA A 9 -40.20 37.61 -21.56
N LEU A 10 -40.15 38.93 -21.76
CA LEU A 10 -40.09 39.52 -23.11
C LEU A 10 -38.76 39.26 -23.82
N VAL A 11 -37.64 39.25 -23.09
CA VAL A 11 -36.33 38.89 -23.66
C VAL A 11 -36.28 37.39 -24.04
N PHE A 12 -36.92 36.51 -23.26
CA PHE A 12 -37.02 35.09 -23.61
C PHE A 12 -37.93 34.82 -24.82
N PHE A 13 -39.03 35.57 -24.97
CA PHE A 13 -39.95 35.39 -26.10
C PHE A 13 -39.49 36.08 -27.41
N LEU A 14 -38.68 37.13 -27.33
CA LEU A 14 -38.11 37.78 -28.52
C LEU A 14 -36.75 37.20 -28.96
N GLY A 15 -36.08 36.41 -28.11
CA GLY A 15 -34.83 35.70 -28.45
C GLY A 15 -35.03 34.35 -29.16
N LEU A 16 -36.25 33.82 -29.22
CA LEU A 16 -36.55 32.49 -29.79
C LEU A 16 -37.04 32.50 -31.25
N SER A 17 -36.98 33.64 -31.96
CA SER A 17 -37.52 33.75 -33.33
C SER A 17 -36.48 34.01 -34.43
N VAL A 18 -35.17 33.92 -34.16
CA VAL A 18 -34.12 34.16 -35.19
C VAL A 18 -33.39 32.89 -35.65
N GLU A 19 -33.68 31.70 -35.11
CA GLU A 19 -32.99 30.45 -35.51
C GLU A 19 -33.84 29.46 -36.33
N SER A 20 -34.94 29.88 -36.97
CA SER A 20 -35.70 28.97 -37.86
C SER A 20 -35.48 29.21 -39.37
N SER A 21 -34.73 30.23 -39.78
CA SER A 21 -34.55 30.56 -41.21
C SER A 21 -33.12 30.38 -41.74
N PHE A 22 -32.14 30.13 -40.87
CA PHE A 22 -30.74 29.91 -41.31
C PHE A 22 -30.43 28.44 -41.64
N CYS A 23 -31.18 27.49 -41.09
CA CYS A 23 -30.95 26.05 -41.34
C CYS A 23 -31.54 25.53 -42.67
N GLN A 24 -32.33 26.31 -43.41
CA GLN A 24 -32.90 25.86 -44.69
C GLN A 24 -32.07 26.21 -45.92
N ASN A 25 -31.07 27.10 -45.80
CA ASN A 25 -30.26 27.54 -46.95
C ASN A 25 -28.82 27.00 -46.95
N LEU A 26 -28.42 26.22 -45.93
CA LEU A 26 -27.17 25.45 -45.93
C LEU A 26 -27.34 24.00 -46.46
N GLY A 27 -28.56 23.59 -46.79
CA GLY A 27 -28.85 22.25 -47.33
C GLY A 27 -28.60 22.11 -48.83
N SER A 28 -28.47 23.21 -49.58
CA SER A 28 -28.41 23.21 -51.04
C SER A 28 -27.01 23.46 -51.64
N GLN A 29 -25.99 23.71 -50.80
CA GLN A 29 -24.60 23.93 -51.25
C GLN A 29 -23.59 22.89 -50.74
N LEU A 30 -24.02 21.93 -49.90
CA LEU A 30 -23.19 20.77 -49.51
C LEU A 30 -23.43 19.53 -50.39
N SER A 31 -24.21 19.65 -51.46
CA SER A 31 -24.47 18.56 -52.41
C SER A 31 -23.40 18.43 -53.51
N ARG A 32 -22.20 18.99 -53.31
CA ARG A 32 -21.15 18.94 -54.34
C ARG A 32 -19.74 18.75 -53.78
N SER A 33 -19.55 17.68 -53.00
CA SER A 33 -18.36 16.82 -53.01
C SER A 33 -18.43 15.83 -51.83
N SER A 34 -19.45 14.96 -51.79
CA SER A 34 -19.34 13.73 -50.99
C SER A 34 -18.49 12.74 -51.77
N LYS A 35 -17.16 12.94 -51.73
CA LYS A 35 -16.30 11.77 -51.69
C LYS A 35 -16.48 11.26 -50.28
N ASP A 36 -17.29 10.22 -50.12
CA ASP A 36 -17.28 9.45 -48.88
C ASP A 36 -15.80 9.20 -48.51
N PRO A 37 -15.41 9.40 -47.24
CA PRO A 37 -14.06 9.02 -46.83
C PRO A 37 -13.85 7.56 -47.25
N PRO A 38 -12.67 7.22 -47.80
CA PRO A 38 -12.43 5.89 -48.36
C PRO A 38 -12.76 4.86 -47.29
N HIS A 39 -13.83 4.09 -47.52
CA HIS A 39 -14.23 3.04 -46.61
C HIS A 39 -13.05 2.07 -46.46
N PRO A 40 -12.65 1.71 -45.24
CA PRO A 40 -11.53 0.80 -45.04
C PRO A 40 -11.79 -0.52 -45.78
N PRO A 41 -10.73 -1.20 -46.26
CA PRO A 41 -10.90 -2.48 -46.93
C PRO A 41 -11.63 -3.49 -46.03
N VAL A 42 -12.57 -4.24 -46.60
CA VAL A 42 -13.40 -5.23 -45.90
C VAL A 42 -12.58 -6.19 -45.01
N PRO A 43 -11.38 -6.66 -45.40
CA PRO A 43 -10.56 -7.50 -44.53
C PRO A 43 -10.12 -6.79 -43.24
N CYS A 44 -9.69 -5.53 -43.33
CA CYS A 44 -9.28 -4.74 -42.16
C CYS A 44 -10.47 -4.39 -41.26
N GLN A 45 -11.65 -4.15 -41.84
CA GLN A 45 -12.88 -3.97 -41.06
C GLN A 45 -13.22 -5.23 -40.25
N ASN A 46 -13.11 -6.43 -40.84
CA ASN A 46 -13.38 -7.67 -40.11
C ASN A 46 -12.40 -7.89 -38.94
N HIS A 47 -11.12 -7.56 -39.10
CA HIS A 47 -10.15 -7.63 -37.99
C HIS A 47 -10.49 -6.62 -36.88
N LEU A 48 -10.93 -5.41 -37.24
CA LEU A 48 -11.39 -4.42 -36.26
C LEU A 48 -12.63 -4.91 -35.50
N ASP A 49 -13.62 -5.47 -36.20
CA ASP A 49 -14.85 -6.03 -35.60
C ASP A 49 -14.52 -7.23 -34.69
N GLN A 50 -13.49 -8.01 -35.01
CA GLN A 50 -13.00 -9.07 -34.13
C GLN A 50 -12.34 -8.50 -32.86
N PHE A 51 -11.45 -7.51 -33.01
CA PHE A 51 -10.86 -6.83 -31.87
C PHE A 51 -11.91 -6.19 -30.95
N GLU A 52 -12.93 -5.54 -31.52
CA GLU A 52 -14.06 -4.97 -30.76
C GLU A 52 -14.77 -6.05 -29.94
N ARG A 53 -15.17 -7.15 -30.58
CA ARG A 53 -15.87 -8.26 -29.92
C ARG A 53 -15.03 -8.88 -28.80
N LYS A 54 -13.75 -9.18 -29.06
CA LYS A 54 -12.87 -9.79 -28.05
C LYS A 54 -12.57 -8.84 -26.89
N SER A 55 -12.39 -7.55 -27.17
CA SER A 55 -12.23 -6.53 -26.12
C SER A 55 -13.48 -6.43 -25.23
N LYS A 56 -14.67 -6.48 -25.82
CA LYS A 56 -15.94 -6.47 -25.10
C LYS A 56 -16.12 -7.72 -24.24
N ASP A 57 -15.83 -8.89 -24.78
CA ASP A 57 -15.93 -10.16 -24.05
C ASP A 57 -14.99 -10.16 -22.83
N PHE A 58 -13.73 -9.78 -23.04
CA PHE A 58 -12.74 -9.65 -21.97
C PHE A 58 -13.16 -8.63 -20.89
N THR A 59 -13.62 -7.45 -21.30
CA THR A 59 -14.13 -6.44 -20.37
C THR A 59 -15.32 -6.95 -19.57
N THR A 60 -16.24 -7.65 -20.23
CA THR A 60 -17.45 -8.18 -19.60
C THR A 60 -17.11 -9.21 -18.52
N ILE A 61 -16.16 -10.11 -18.78
CA ILE A 61 -15.78 -11.12 -17.80
C ILE A 61 -14.99 -10.52 -16.63
N ILE A 62 -14.15 -9.50 -16.87
CA ILE A 62 -13.48 -8.76 -15.78
C ILE A 62 -14.52 -8.16 -14.83
N LEU A 63 -15.49 -7.42 -15.39
CA LEU A 63 -16.51 -6.73 -14.58
C LEU A 63 -17.38 -7.70 -13.80
N LYS A 64 -17.75 -8.84 -14.39
CA LYS A 64 -18.54 -9.88 -13.71
C LYS A 64 -17.80 -10.54 -12.54
N ASN A 65 -16.46 -10.54 -12.56
CA ASN A 65 -15.62 -11.18 -11.56
C ASN A 65 -14.78 -10.16 -10.77
N ALA A 66 -15.28 -8.93 -10.65
CA ALA A 66 -14.62 -7.87 -9.88
C ALA A 66 -14.88 -8.01 -8.37
N VAL A 67 -15.97 -8.65 -7.94
CA VAL A 67 -16.32 -8.82 -6.52
C VAL A 67 -17.00 -10.19 -6.27
N PRO A 68 -16.37 -11.12 -5.52
CA PRO A 68 -14.96 -11.13 -5.14
C PRO A 68 -14.06 -11.19 -6.37
N VAL A 69 -12.82 -10.72 -6.24
CA VAL A 69 -11.90 -10.61 -7.38
C VAL A 69 -11.45 -12.01 -7.79
N THR A 70 -11.88 -12.45 -8.97
CA THR A 70 -11.53 -13.74 -9.56
C THR A 70 -11.26 -13.64 -11.07
N TYR A 71 -11.07 -12.42 -11.58
CA TYR A 71 -10.99 -12.22 -13.01
C TYR A 71 -9.72 -12.83 -13.61
N CYS A 72 -8.57 -12.89 -12.91
CA CYS A 72 -7.37 -13.47 -13.49
C CYS A 72 -7.61 -14.95 -13.87
N THR A 73 -8.19 -15.72 -12.95
CA THR A 73 -8.47 -17.15 -13.16
C THR A 73 -9.64 -17.42 -14.11
N LYS A 74 -10.61 -16.51 -14.20
CA LYS A 74 -11.84 -16.67 -14.99
C LYS A 74 -11.76 -16.12 -16.41
N SER A 75 -10.85 -15.18 -16.68
CA SER A 75 -10.81 -14.43 -17.95
C SER A 75 -9.64 -14.77 -18.87
N VAL A 76 -8.77 -15.72 -18.51
CA VAL A 76 -7.54 -16.02 -19.29
C VAL A 76 -7.80 -16.31 -20.76
N ASN A 77 -8.86 -17.07 -21.08
CA ASN A 77 -9.18 -17.41 -22.46
C ASN A 77 -9.64 -16.17 -23.25
N ASP A 78 -10.43 -15.30 -22.62
CA ASP A 78 -10.89 -14.05 -23.22
C ASP A 78 -9.72 -13.08 -23.40
N TYR A 79 -8.80 -13.01 -22.43
CA TYR A 79 -7.57 -12.24 -22.51
C TYR A 79 -6.68 -12.70 -23.67
N LEU A 80 -6.44 -14.01 -23.82
CA LEU A 80 -5.66 -14.56 -24.93
C LEU A 80 -6.30 -14.26 -26.28
N ALA A 81 -7.62 -14.40 -26.38
CA ALA A 81 -8.35 -14.08 -27.61
C ALA A 81 -8.31 -12.59 -27.95
N PHE A 82 -8.37 -11.72 -26.93
CA PHE A 82 -8.18 -10.28 -27.05
C PHE A 82 -6.76 -9.94 -27.53
N GLU A 83 -5.72 -10.48 -26.89
CA GLU A 83 -4.32 -10.30 -27.31
C GLU A 83 -4.09 -10.76 -28.75
N GLN A 84 -4.65 -11.93 -29.12
CA GLN A 84 -4.54 -12.44 -30.47
C GLN A 84 -5.24 -11.54 -31.48
N SER A 85 -6.45 -11.06 -31.17
CA SER A 85 -7.20 -10.18 -32.08
C SER A 85 -6.48 -8.85 -32.36
N TYR A 86 -5.73 -8.33 -31.39
CA TYR A 86 -4.90 -7.15 -31.57
C TYR A 86 -3.67 -7.44 -32.45
N LYS A 87 -3.01 -8.59 -32.27
CA LYS A 87 -1.93 -9.04 -33.15
C LYS A 87 -2.41 -9.21 -34.58
N ASP A 88 -3.53 -9.90 -34.78
CA ASP A 88 -4.14 -10.09 -36.10
C ASP A 88 -4.45 -8.75 -36.76
N LEU A 89 -4.97 -7.76 -36.01
CA LEU A 89 -5.26 -6.42 -36.53
C LEU A 89 -4.00 -5.62 -36.89
N THR A 90 -2.89 -5.80 -36.16
CA THR A 90 -1.65 -5.05 -36.38
C THR A 90 -0.75 -5.68 -37.44
N GLU A 91 -0.80 -7.00 -37.60
CA GLU A 91 0.03 -7.76 -38.55
C GLU A 91 -0.67 -8.01 -39.90
N SER A 92 -2.00 -7.88 -39.96
CA SER A 92 -2.76 -8.08 -41.20
C SER A 92 -2.51 -6.99 -42.26
N GLN A 93 -2.58 -7.44 -43.51
CA GLN A 93 -2.47 -6.61 -44.71
C GLN A 93 -3.63 -6.92 -45.64
N ASP A 94 -4.15 -5.90 -46.30
CA ASP A 94 -5.17 -6.05 -47.33
C ASP A 94 -4.56 -6.59 -48.64
N LYS A 95 -5.43 -7.02 -49.57
CA LYS A 95 -5.05 -7.49 -50.93
C LYS A 95 -4.19 -6.50 -51.71
N ASN A 96 -4.28 -5.21 -51.37
CA ASN A 96 -3.47 -4.15 -51.96
C ASN A 96 -2.15 -3.88 -51.20
N ASN A 97 -1.73 -4.82 -50.33
CA ASN A 97 -0.54 -4.70 -49.49
C ASN A 97 -0.59 -3.51 -48.50
N VAL A 98 -1.79 -3.01 -48.19
CA VAL A 98 -2.02 -1.93 -47.23
C VAL A 98 -2.14 -2.55 -45.84
N SER A 99 -1.26 -2.16 -44.93
CA SER A 99 -1.32 -2.64 -43.54
C SER A 99 -2.53 -2.03 -42.82
N CYS A 100 -3.34 -2.88 -42.18
CA CYS A 100 -4.48 -2.44 -41.36
C CYS A 100 -4.02 -1.54 -40.21
N ARG A 101 -2.77 -1.71 -39.75
CA ARG A 101 -2.14 -0.83 -38.78
C ARG A 101 -2.12 0.63 -39.25
N SER A 102 -1.77 0.88 -40.51
CA SER A 102 -1.71 2.24 -41.05
C SER A 102 -3.08 2.92 -41.18
N LEU A 103 -4.18 2.14 -41.12
CA LEU A 103 -5.55 2.63 -41.26
C LEU A 103 -6.22 2.93 -39.92
N TYR A 104 -5.85 2.24 -38.84
CA TYR A 104 -6.51 2.37 -37.54
C TYR A 104 -5.60 2.87 -36.41
N PHE A 105 -4.29 2.91 -36.63
CA PHE A 105 -3.33 3.30 -35.60
C PHE A 105 -2.64 4.59 -36.01
N ASN A 106 -2.49 5.51 -35.05
CA ASN A 106 -1.87 6.83 -35.26
C ASN A 106 -2.53 7.68 -36.36
N VAL A 107 -3.79 7.37 -36.73
CA VAL A 107 -4.57 8.16 -37.69
C VAL A 107 -5.21 9.37 -37.02
N ASP A 108 -5.54 9.25 -35.73
CA ASP A 108 -6.10 10.31 -34.91
C ASP A 108 -5.28 10.50 -33.62
N ARG A 109 -5.48 11.66 -32.96
CA ARG A 109 -4.74 12.02 -31.73
C ARG A 109 -5.14 11.18 -30.52
N LEU A 110 -6.30 10.54 -30.55
CA LEU A 110 -6.83 9.76 -29.43
C LEU A 110 -6.31 8.31 -29.47
N GLY A 111 -6.06 7.77 -30.66
CA GLY A 111 -5.56 6.42 -30.87
C GLY A 111 -6.42 5.38 -30.15
N VAL A 112 -7.75 5.41 -30.37
CA VAL A 112 -8.73 4.66 -29.56
C VAL A 112 -8.38 3.17 -29.44
N VAL A 113 -8.01 2.53 -30.54
CA VAL A 113 -7.67 1.10 -30.60
C VAL A 113 -6.45 0.79 -29.72
N GLU A 114 -5.39 1.60 -29.81
CA GLU A 114 -4.16 1.41 -29.04
C GLU A 114 -4.35 1.74 -27.55
N THR A 115 -5.10 2.81 -27.26
CA THR A 115 -5.45 3.20 -25.89
C THR A 115 -6.28 2.12 -25.20
N MET A 116 -7.30 1.58 -25.90
CA MET A 116 -8.12 0.50 -25.37
C MET A 116 -7.30 -0.77 -25.11
N TYR A 117 -6.46 -1.15 -26.08
CA TYR A 117 -5.57 -2.30 -25.92
C TYR A 117 -4.67 -2.16 -24.68
N THR A 118 -3.97 -1.03 -24.59
CA THR A 118 -3.04 -0.74 -23.49
C THR A 118 -3.73 -0.73 -22.14
N ASN A 119 -4.95 -0.18 -22.05
CA ASN A 119 -5.70 -0.15 -20.79
C ASN A 119 -6.13 -1.54 -20.34
N LEU A 120 -6.69 -2.35 -21.24
CA LEU A 120 -7.10 -3.71 -20.92
C LEU A 120 -5.91 -4.61 -20.59
N GLN A 121 -4.81 -4.48 -21.34
CA GLN A 121 -3.55 -5.17 -21.03
C GLN A 121 -3.00 -4.74 -19.66
N ARG A 122 -3.07 -3.45 -19.32
CA ARG A 122 -2.65 -2.95 -18.01
C ARG A 122 -3.45 -3.60 -16.87
N VAL A 123 -4.75 -3.80 -17.03
CA VAL A 123 -5.57 -4.49 -16.02
C VAL A 123 -5.01 -5.89 -15.74
N TRP A 124 -4.70 -6.66 -16.79
CA TRP A 124 -4.09 -7.99 -16.65
C TRP A 124 -2.72 -7.94 -15.93
N LYS A 125 -1.86 -6.99 -16.31
CA LYS A 125 -0.50 -6.87 -15.76
C LYS A 125 -0.48 -6.35 -14.32
N MET A 126 -1.31 -5.38 -14.00
CA MET A 126 -1.43 -4.85 -12.62
C MET A 126 -2.00 -5.88 -11.66
N GLY A 127 -2.87 -6.79 -12.15
CA GLY A 127 -3.35 -7.93 -11.37
C GLY A 127 -2.32 -9.05 -11.19
N PHE A 128 -1.11 -8.92 -11.73
CA PHE A 128 -0.11 -9.99 -11.79
C PHE A 128 -0.73 -11.31 -12.27
N CYS A 129 -1.66 -11.25 -13.24
CA CYS A 129 -2.47 -12.41 -13.60
C CYS A 129 -1.63 -13.55 -14.21
N ASP A 130 -0.48 -13.23 -14.80
CA ASP A 130 0.47 -14.23 -15.29
C ASP A 130 0.98 -15.15 -14.16
N ASP A 131 1.13 -14.64 -12.93
CA ASP A 131 1.57 -15.43 -11.76
C ASP A 131 0.53 -16.44 -11.26
N CYS A 132 -0.71 -16.36 -11.74
CA CYS A 132 -1.74 -17.37 -11.46
C CYS A 132 -1.51 -18.66 -12.28
N TYR A 133 -0.70 -18.59 -13.34
CA TYR A 133 -0.53 -19.66 -14.33
C TYR A 133 0.90 -20.19 -14.35
N SER A 134 1.08 -21.48 -14.61
CA SER A 134 2.40 -22.00 -14.98
C SER A 134 2.73 -21.64 -16.43
N ASN A 135 1.69 -21.53 -17.27
CA ASN A 135 1.77 -21.06 -18.64
C ASN A 135 0.43 -20.40 -19.00
N THR A 136 0.47 -19.08 -19.18
CA THR A 136 -0.71 -18.29 -19.56
C THR A 136 -1.25 -18.70 -20.92
N SER A 137 -0.39 -19.00 -21.90
CA SER A 137 -0.79 -19.35 -23.27
C SER A 137 -1.59 -20.65 -23.38
N THR A 138 -1.36 -21.59 -22.46
CA THR A 138 -2.14 -22.84 -22.38
C THR A 138 -3.23 -22.78 -21.32
N SER A 139 -3.48 -21.60 -20.74
CA SER A 139 -4.46 -21.39 -19.66
C SER A 139 -4.29 -22.36 -18.48
N THR A 140 -3.06 -22.83 -18.22
CA THR A 140 -2.78 -23.87 -17.23
C THR A 140 -2.41 -23.25 -15.89
N LEU A 141 -3.29 -23.39 -14.91
CA LEU A 141 -3.08 -22.85 -13.55
C LEU A 141 -1.84 -23.45 -12.91
N SER A 142 -1.07 -22.61 -12.21
CA SER A 142 0.08 -23.04 -11.43
C SER A 142 -0.35 -23.96 -10.29
N ASN A 143 0.55 -24.84 -9.83
CA ASN A 143 0.27 -25.69 -8.67
C ASN A 143 0.01 -24.84 -7.42
N THR A 144 0.78 -23.77 -7.24
CA THR A 144 0.59 -22.78 -6.15
C THR A 144 -0.83 -22.21 -6.12
N THR A 145 -1.36 -21.82 -7.28
CA THR A 145 -2.73 -21.29 -7.40
C THR A 145 -3.79 -22.36 -7.11
N LYS A 146 -3.61 -23.58 -7.61
CA LYS A 146 -4.52 -24.70 -7.33
C LYS A 146 -4.54 -25.05 -5.84
N ASP A 147 -3.36 -25.16 -5.22
CA ASP A 147 -3.22 -25.49 -3.80
C ASP A 147 -3.80 -24.39 -2.91
N PHE A 148 -3.59 -23.11 -3.27
CA PHE A 148 -4.23 -22.00 -2.58
C PHE A 148 -5.75 -22.12 -2.59
N PHE A 149 -6.35 -22.28 -3.78
CA PHE A 149 -7.81 -22.37 -3.89
C PHE A 149 -8.38 -23.63 -3.23
N TYR A 150 -7.60 -24.71 -3.16
CA TYR A 150 -7.94 -25.89 -2.39
C TYR A 150 -8.04 -25.57 -0.89
N TYR A 151 -7.00 -24.99 -0.28
CA TYR A 151 -7.05 -24.60 1.15
C TYR A 151 -8.08 -23.52 1.44
N TRP A 152 -8.25 -22.57 0.53
CA TRP A 152 -9.26 -21.52 0.61
C TRP A 152 -10.68 -22.10 0.61
N LYS A 153 -10.92 -23.14 -0.20
CA LYS A 153 -12.18 -23.88 -0.18
C LYS A 153 -12.36 -24.62 1.16
N GLU A 154 -11.34 -25.31 1.67
CA GLU A 154 -11.42 -26.04 2.95
C GLU A 154 -11.85 -25.14 4.10
N ILE A 155 -11.28 -23.93 4.22
CA ILE A 155 -11.66 -22.99 5.29
C ILE A 155 -13.10 -22.46 5.09
N ASN A 156 -13.50 -22.12 3.87
CA ASN A 156 -14.86 -21.63 3.59
C ASN A 156 -15.91 -22.71 3.87
N ASP A 157 -15.64 -23.95 3.47
CA ASP A 157 -16.50 -25.10 3.75
C ASP A 157 -16.58 -25.34 5.27
N CYS A 158 -15.46 -25.27 5.99
CA CYS A 158 -15.44 -25.40 7.45
C CYS A 158 -16.27 -24.31 8.15
N ILE A 159 -16.09 -23.03 7.76
CA ILE A 159 -16.82 -21.90 8.36
C ILE A 159 -18.32 -22.05 8.11
N THR A 160 -18.72 -22.40 6.88
CA THR A 160 -20.13 -22.56 6.49
C THR A 160 -20.80 -23.68 7.27
N ASN A 161 -20.11 -24.83 7.40
CA ASN A 161 -20.61 -26.00 8.13
C ASN A 161 -20.59 -25.83 9.65
N SER A 162 -19.80 -24.89 10.17
CA SER A 162 -19.66 -24.63 11.61
C SER A 162 -20.65 -23.59 12.13
N SER A 163 -21.61 -23.11 11.32
CA SER A 163 -22.55 -22.03 11.68
C SER A 163 -23.35 -22.21 12.98
N GLN A 164 -23.53 -23.44 13.46
CA GLN A 164 -24.21 -23.74 14.74
C GLN A 164 -23.24 -23.91 15.93
N SER A 165 -21.95 -23.70 15.73
CA SER A 165 -20.87 -23.91 16.70
C SER A 165 -19.84 -22.80 16.62
N ASP A 166 -18.86 -22.75 17.53
CA ASP A 166 -17.77 -21.76 17.44
C ASP A 166 -16.85 -22.08 16.24
N PRO A 167 -16.89 -21.30 15.14
CA PRO A 167 -16.08 -21.56 13.96
C PRO A 167 -14.59 -21.28 14.21
N CYS A 168 -14.26 -20.43 15.19
CA CYS A 168 -12.88 -20.07 15.50
C CYS A 168 -12.10 -21.27 16.01
N LEU A 169 -12.69 -22.06 16.91
CA LEU A 169 -12.06 -23.26 17.45
C LEU A 169 -12.01 -24.39 16.43
N LYS A 170 -13.10 -24.63 15.68
CA LYS A 170 -13.19 -25.76 14.74
C LYS A 170 -12.33 -25.56 13.50
N CYS A 171 -12.27 -24.34 12.98
CA CYS A 171 -11.62 -24.05 11.71
C CYS A 171 -10.22 -23.45 11.85
N MET A 172 -9.70 -23.33 13.08
CA MET A 172 -8.38 -22.75 13.34
C MET A 172 -7.27 -23.41 12.52
N SER A 173 -7.28 -24.75 12.45
CA SER A 173 -6.27 -25.52 11.70
C SER A 173 -6.30 -25.21 10.20
N HIS A 174 -7.49 -25.13 9.61
CA HIS A 174 -7.68 -24.77 8.19
C HIS A 174 -7.23 -23.32 7.92
N TYR A 175 -7.57 -22.39 8.81
CA TYR A 175 -7.11 -21.01 8.72
C TYR A 175 -5.59 -20.90 8.79
N GLN A 176 -4.95 -21.52 9.78
CA GLN A 176 -3.49 -21.52 9.94
C GLN A 176 -2.78 -22.12 8.74
N LYS A 177 -3.31 -23.22 8.18
CA LYS A 177 -2.77 -23.87 6.98
C LYS A 177 -2.84 -22.93 5.76
N LEU A 178 -3.99 -22.32 5.50
CA LEU A 178 -4.12 -21.33 4.42
C LEU A 178 -3.21 -20.12 4.64
N ASN A 179 -3.20 -19.56 5.85
CA ASN A 179 -2.43 -18.36 6.16
C ASN A 179 -0.92 -18.61 6.02
N SER A 180 -0.42 -19.71 6.58
CA SER A 180 0.99 -20.09 6.46
C SER A 180 1.39 -20.40 5.01
N PHE A 181 0.50 -21.03 4.22
CA PHE A 181 0.74 -21.24 2.81
C PHE A 181 0.86 -19.92 2.04
N PHE A 182 -0.07 -18.98 2.27
CA PHE A 182 -0.01 -17.66 1.64
C PHE A 182 1.22 -16.85 2.07
N ASP A 183 1.58 -16.87 3.35
CA ASP A 183 2.79 -16.20 3.84
C ASP A 183 4.07 -16.82 3.23
N GLY A 184 4.05 -18.13 2.95
CA GLY A 184 5.11 -18.81 2.19
C GLY A 184 5.24 -18.26 0.78
N ILE A 185 4.13 -18.11 0.05
CA ILE A 185 4.11 -17.49 -1.29
C ILE A 185 4.64 -16.05 -1.21
N LYS A 186 4.17 -15.27 -0.24
CA LYS A 186 4.61 -13.87 -0.04
C LYS A 186 6.10 -13.76 0.26
N LYS A 187 6.66 -14.71 1.01
CA LYS A 187 8.10 -14.75 1.27
C LYS A 187 8.93 -15.02 0.01
N GLU A 188 8.41 -15.85 -0.90
CA GLU A 188 9.08 -16.21 -2.15
C GLU A 188 8.97 -15.11 -3.21
N LYS A 189 7.76 -14.56 -3.40
CA LYS A 189 7.43 -13.64 -4.51
C LYS A 189 7.31 -12.16 -4.10
N GLY A 190 7.39 -11.85 -2.81
CA GLY A 190 7.11 -10.51 -2.31
C GLY A 190 5.64 -10.12 -2.56
N ASP A 191 5.42 -8.89 -3.02
CA ASP A 191 4.08 -8.36 -3.31
C ASP A 191 3.59 -8.66 -4.74
N GLN A 192 4.40 -9.34 -5.56
CA GLN A 192 4.05 -9.78 -6.91
C GLN A 192 3.34 -11.14 -6.87
N ILE A 193 2.14 -11.16 -6.32
CA ILE A 193 1.29 -12.35 -6.23
C ILE A 193 0.05 -12.09 -7.08
N CYS A 194 -0.41 -13.13 -7.78
CA CYS A 194 -1.73 -13.19 -8.42
C CYS A 194 -2.79 -12.48 -7.58
N PHE A 195 -3.44 -11.46 -8.15
CA PHE A 195 -4.34 -10.60 -7.39
C PHE A 195 -5.60 -11.33 -6.89
N ASP A 196 -6.09 -12.34 -7.62
CA ASP A 196 -7.16 -13.24 -7.15
C ASP A 196 -6.81 -13.90 -5.80
N LEU A 197 -5.53 -14.29 -5.60
CA LEU A 197 -5.05 -14.87 -4.34
C LEU A 197 -5.00 -13.83 -3.22
N GLN A 198 -4.53 -12.62 -3.54
CA GLN A 198 -4.42 -11.53 -2.57
C GLN A 198 -5.80 -11.09 -2.06
N ASP A 199 -6.78 -10.87 -2.95
CA ASP A 199 -8.15 -10.49 -2.57
C ASP A 199 -8.82 -11.61 -1.75
N ALA A 200 -8.68 -12.87 -2.19
CA ALA A 200 -9.22 -14.01 -1.47
C ALA A 200 -8.65 -14.11 -0.05
N MET A 201 -7.33 -13.99 0.12
CA MET A 201 -6.69 -14.03 1.44
C MET A 201 -7.08 -12.82 2.29
N ASN A 202 -7.11 -11.62 1.72
CA ASN A 202 -7.49 -10.40 2.43
C ASN A 202 -8.93 -10.50 2.97
N ARG A 203 -9.86 -10.93 2.13
CA ARG A 203 -11.26 -11.19 2.55
C ARG A 203 -11.34 -12.26 3.63
N THR A 204 -10.58 -13.34 3.51
CA THR A 204 -10.53 -14.38 4.55
C THR A 204 -9.99 -13.83 5.87
N ARG A 205 -8.94 -13.00 5.86
CA ARG A 205 -8.41 -12.35 7.07
C ARG A 205 -9.43 -11.41 7.72
N ILE A 206 -10.13 -10.60 6.91
CA ILE A 206 -11.21 -9.71 7.41
C ILE A 206 -12.37 -10.54 7.98
N LEU A 207 -12.80 -11.60 7.29
CA LEU A 207 -13.83 -12.51 7.77
C LEU A 207 -13.43 -13.13 9.11
N TRP A 208 -12.20 -13.63 9.21
CA TRP A 208 -11.67 -14.30 10.40
C TRP A 208 -11.51 -13.36 11.60
N SER A 209 -10.85 -12.22 11.39
CA SER A 209 -10.49 -11.29 12.47
C SER A 209 -11.62 -10.35 12.85
N VAL A 210 -12.34 -9.77 11.89
CA VAL A 210 -13.34 -8.74 12.13
C VAL A 210 -14.73 -9.34 12.27
N LYS A 211 -15.17 -10.15 11.30
CA LYS A 211 -16.56 -10.64 11.29
C LYS A 211 -16.79 -11.78 12.28
N LEU A 212 -15.85 -12.71 12.40
CA LEU A 212 -15.92 -13.83 13.35
C LEU A 212 -15.26 -13.51 14.69
N ASN A 213 -14.47 -12.44 14.77
CA ASN A 213 -13.75 -12.03 15.98
C ASN A 213 -12.85 -13.14 16.57
N CYS A 214 -12.28 -13.98 15.71
CA CYS A 214 -11.47 -15.13 16.13
C CYS A 214 -10.09 -14.75 16.68
N CYS A 215 -9.71 -13.47 16.61
CA CYS A 215 -8.40 -12.97 17.06
C CYS A 215 -8.43 -12.32 18.44
N ARG A 216 -9.47 -12.62 19.24
CA ARG A 216 -9.70 -12.05 20.58
C ARG A 216 -8.51 -12.24 21.55
N ASP A 217 -7.73 -13.29 21.35
CA ASP A 217 -6.58 -13.64 22.22
C ASP A 217 -5.41 -12.65 22.15
N ARG A 218 -5.43 -11.63 21.27
CA ARG A 218 -4.41 -10.56 21.24
C ARG A 218 -4.79 -9.32 22.05
N ALA A 219 -6.02 -9.21 22.52
CA ALA A 219 -6.47 -8.13 23.39
C ALA A 219 -5.87 -8.14 24.83
N PRO A 220 -5.45 -9.26 25.44
CA PRO A 220 -4.86 -9.24 26.78
C PRO A 220 -3.33 -9.24 26.72
N SER A 221 -2.77 -8.07 26.41
CA SER A 221 -1.43 -7.70 26.91
C SER A 221 -1.24 -6.20 27.08
N MET A 222 -2.22 -5.37 26.68
CA MET A 222 -2.22 -3.94 27.01
C MET A 222 -2.12 -3.72 28.53
N LEU A 223 -2.82 -4.53 29.33
CA LEU A 223 -2.75 -4.46 30.79
C LEU A 223 -1.34 -4.84 31.29
N SER A 224 -0.80 -5.98 30.88
CA SER A 224 0.53 -6.44 31.27
C SER A 224 1.62 -5.47 30.84
N PHE A 225 1.55 -4.96 29.62
CA PHE A 225 2.46 -3.96 29.07
C PHE A 225 2.38 -2.64 29.86
N THR A 226 1.18 -2.17 30.20
CA THR A 226 0.97 -0.96 31.00
C THR A 226 1.54 -1.11 32.40
N ILE A 227 1.33 -2.26 33.05
CA ILE A 227 1.87 -2.54 34.39
C ILE A 227 3.40 -2.53 34.37
N ILE A 228 4.01 -3.24 33.41
CA ILE A 228 5.48 -3.30 33.29
C ILE A 228 6.06 -1.92 32.99
N SER A 229 5.47 -1.19 32.05
CA SER A 229 5.88 0.18 31.69
C SER A 229 5.79 1.14 32.88
N ALA A 230 4.71 1.06 33.66
CA ALA A 230 4.54 1.87 34.86
C ALA A 230 5.59 1.55 35.94
N ILE A 231 5.88 0.27 36.19
CA ILE A 231 6.93 -0.13 37.15
C ILE A 231 8.28 0.43 36.71
N VAL A 232 8.66 0.21 35.44
CA VAL A 232 9.93 0.69 34.90
C VAL A 232 10.01 2.22 34.94
N GLY A 233 8.92 2.93 34.68
CA GLY A 233 8.85 4.39 34.78
C GLY A 233 8.95 4.94 36.21
N LEU A 234 8.50 4.18 37.22
CA LEU A 234 8.57 4.59 38.63
C LEU A 234 9.91 4.27 39.30
N LEU A 235 10.67 3.30 38.77
CA LEU A 235 11.97 2.89 39.32
C LEU A 235 12.96 4.06 39.51
N PRO A 236 13.15 4.99 38.54
CA PRO A 236 14.03 6.14 38.72
C PRO A 236 13.58 7.06 39.87
N GLY A 237 12.27 7.30 39.99
CA GLY A 237 11.72 8.14 41.06
C GLY A 237 11.97 7.53 42.43
N ILE A 238 11.70 6.22 42.58
CA ILE A 238 11.96 5.49 43.82
C ILE A 238 13.46 5.50 44.16
N PHE A 239 14.33 5.33 43.16
CA PHE A 239 15.78 5.39 43.33
C PHE A 239 16.23 6.75 43.89
N TYR A 240 15.80 7.87 43.30
CA TYR A 240 16.16 9.19 43.78
C TYR A 240 15.62 9.49 45.19
N ILE A 241 14.41 9.05 45.48
CA ILE A 241 13.82 9.18 46.83
C ILE A 241 14.63 8.39 47.85
N ALA A 242 15.00 7.14 47.53
CA ALA A 242 15.83 6.31 48.40
C ALA A 242 17.20 6.95 48.68
N PHE A 243 17.86 7.50 47.65
CA PHE A 243 19.12 8.23 47.79
C PHE A 243 18.98 9.49 48.67
N TYR A 244 17.90 10.25 48.51
CA TYR A 244 17.63 11.43 49.34
C TYR A 244 17.47 11.06 50.82
N PHE A 245 16.69 10.03 51.12
CA PHE A 245 16.52 9.56 52.50
C PHE A 245 17.80 8.97 53.09
N TRP A 246 18.58 8.22 52.29
CA TRP A 246 19.87 7.70 52.72
C TRP A 246 20.82 8.83 53.12
N ARG A 247 20.97 9.86 52.27
CA ARG A 247 21.82 11.02 52.56
C ARG A 247 21.38 11.73 53.84
N ARG A 248 20.07 12.00 53.98
CA ARG A 248 19.53 12.65 55.18
C ARG A 248 19.75 11.82 56.46
N HIS A 249 19.71 10.49 56.36
CA HIS A 249 20.02 9.62 57.50
C HIS A 249 21.51 9.67 57.85
N GLN A 250 22.39 9.68 56.85
CA GLN A 250 23.84 9.82 57.04
C GLN A 250 24.19 11.14 57.72
N ASP A 251 23.62 12.27 57.24
CA ASP A 251 23.84 13.60 57.83
C ASP A 251 23.40 13.65 59.31
N ARG A 252 22.33 12.91 59.67
CA ARG A 252 21.86 12.77 61.06
C ARG A 252 22.78 11.92 61.92
N PHE A 253 23.47 10.93 61.33
CA PHE A 253 24.42 10.08 62.03
C PHE A 253 25.76 10.81 62.26
N ASP A 254 26.24 11.57 61.26
CA ASP A 254 27.47 12.37 61.38
C ASP A 254 27.35 13.44 62.48
N PHE A 255 26.18 14.09 62.61
CA PHE A 255 25.90 15.02 63.72
C PHE A 255 25.99 14.37 65.11
N LEU A 256 25.65 13.08 65.25
CA LEU A 256 25.75 12.36 66.51
C LEU A 256 27.19 11.89 66.80
N SER A 257 28.01 11.76 65.77
CA SER A 257 29.43 11.42 65.90
C SER A 257 30.26 12.63 66.37
N ASP A 258 29.94 13.85 65.92
CA ASP A 258 30.63 15.08 66.34
C ASP A 258 30.37 15.49 67.80
N THR A 259 29.38 14.87 68.46
CA THR A 259 29.11 15.13 69.88
C THR A 259 30.12 14.45 70.82
N ASN A 260 31.04 13.63 70.30
CA ASN A 260 32.03 12.88 71.09
C ASN A 260 33.50 13.35 70.96
N SER A 261 33.79 14.53 70.39
CA SER A 261 35.15 15.10 70.46
C SER A 261 35.27 16.18 71.56
N PRO A 262 36.14 16.00 72.58
CA PRO A 262 36.37 17.01 73.61
C PRO A 262 37.18 18.22 73.10
N LEU A 263 36.76 19.44 73.45
CA LEU A 263 37.56 20.69 73.35
C LEU A 263 38.50 20.84 74.57
N PRO A 264 39.49 21.75 74.56
CA PRO A 264 40.87 21.51 74.96
C PRO A 264 41.18 21.97 76.40
N GLU A 265 42.11 21.29 77.06
CA GLU A 265 42.62 21.66 78.39
C GLU A 265 43.90 22.53 78.28
N PRO A 266 44.16 23.46 79.22
CA PRO A 266 45.00 24.64 78.97
C PRO A 266 46.49 24.47 79.31
N LEU A 267 47.23 25.38 78.66
CA LEU A 267 48.61 25.86 78.84
C LEU A 267 49.34 25.58 80.17
N ILE A 268 50.55 25.01 80.10
CA ILE A 268 51.71 25.36 80.96
C ILE A 268 53.01 25.34 80.11
N PRO A 269 53.94 26.30 80.28
CA PRO A 269 55.12 26.47 79.43
C PRO A 269 56.41 25.87 80.02
N GLU A 270 57.33 25.36 79.19
CA GLU A 270 58.79 25.55 79.37
C GLU A 270 59.63 25.11 78.13
N ASN A 271 60.26 26.11 77.49
CA ASN A 271 61.62 26.21 76.90
C ASN A 271 62.23 25.12 75.95
N SER A 272 62.27 25.48 74.64
CA SER A 272 63.44 25.62 73.71
C SER A 272 64.41 24.44 73.40
N PRO A 273 65.20 24.47 72.29
CA PRO A 273 65.09 25.16 70.98
C PRO A 273 65.52 24.29 69.75
N LEU A 274 65.56 24.91 68.55
CA LEU A 274 66.24 24.48 67.28
C LEU A 274 65.54 23.39 66.44
N GLN A 275 65.54 23.36 65.10
CA GLN A 275 65.92 24.25 64.00
C GLN A 275 65.53 23.51 62.68
N ASN A 276 65.32 24.26 61.59
CA ASN A 276 65.49 23.88 60.16
C ASN A 276 64.28 23.49 59.27
N LEU A 277 64.12 24.35 58.24
CA LEU A 277 63.66 24.19 56.84
C LEU A 277 64.30 22.98 56.09
N PRO A 278 63.99 22.75 54.79
CA PRO A 278 62.75 22.83 54.00
C PRO A 278 62.50 21.46 53.30
N GLU A 279 61.63 21.25 52.31
CA GLU A 279 61.98 21.39 50.88
C GLU A 279 60.84 20.89 49.97
N ASN A 280 60.75 21.59 48.84
CA ASN A 280 60.06 21.44 47.55
C ASN A 280 59.85 19.98 47.03
N GLU A 281 59.02 19.67 46.03
CA GLU A 281 58.97 20.16 44.63
C GLU A 281 57.76 19.48 43.94
N TYR A 282 56.86 20.17 43.19
CA TYR A 282 56.90 20.44 41.73
C TYR A 282 57.20 19.15 40.89
N GLU A 283 56.56 18.78 39.76
CA GLU A 283 55.51 19.32 38.89
C GLU A 283 55.23 18.27 37.75
N PRO A 284 54.74 18.56 36.50
CA PRO A 284 53.54 17.90 35.94
C PRO A 284 53.65 17.34 34.48
N GLY A 285 52.52 16.80 33.99
CA GLY A 285 52.09 16.78 32.57
C GLY A 285 52.81 15.84 31.57
N PRO A 286 52.49 15.86 30.25
CA PRO A 286 51.28 16.35 29.56
C PRO A 286 50.87 15.55 28.27
N SER A 287 49.80 16.03 27.60
CA SER A 287 49.50 16.03 26.14
C SER A 287 49.24 14.69 25.40
N GLY A 288 48.45 14.60 24.33
CA GLY A 288 47.86 15.59 23.41
C GLY A 288 47.30 14.88 22.15
N ALA A 289 46.57 15.62 21.33
CA ALA A 289 45.53 15.20 20.39
C ALA A 289 45.93 15.04 18.89
N THR A 290 44.88 14.91 18.03
CA THR A 290 44.71 15.16 16.57
C THR A 290 44.69 13.93 15.63
N ALA A 291 44.01 13.79 14.49
CA ALA A 291 42.85 14.37 13.73
C ALA A 291 43.22 14.38 12.22
N SER A 292 42.34 13.97 11.28
CA SER A 292 42.18 14.40 9.86
C SER A 292 41.30 13.45 9.00
N THR A 293 41.02 13.80 7.73
CA THR A 293 39.67 13.96 7.14
C THR A 293 39.59 13.69 5.60
N LEU A 294 38.48 13.06 5.08
CA LEU A 294 37.73 13.15 3.75
C LEU A 294 38.41 12.87 2.35
N PRO A 295 37.70 12.83 1.14
CA PRO A 295 36.25 12.88 0.74
C PRO A 295 35.70 12.01 -0.47
N ARG A 296 34.37 12.17 -0.79
CA ARG A 296 33.62 12.21 -2.11
C ARG A 296 32.98 10.89 -2.67
N SER A 297 31.80 10.76 -3.35
CA SER A 297 30.85 11.61 -4.13
C SER A 297 29.42 11.00 -4.34
N THR A 298 28.37 11.84 -4.27
CA THR A 298 27.11 12.02 -5.08
C THR A 298 26.18 10.90 -5.60
N GLY A 299 24.88 11.07 -5.32
CA GLY A 299 23.77 10.88 -6.29
C GLY A 299 22.43 10.38 -5.71
N ALA A 300 21.45 11.26 -5.42
CA ALA A 300 20.06 10.83 -5.12
C ALA A 300 19.01 11.84 -5.62
N ILE A 301 18.01 11.28 -6.29
CA ILE A 301 16.88 11.93 -6.99
C ILE A 301 15.80 12.32 -5.98
N LYS A 302 15.28 13.55 -6.12
CA LYS A 302 14.19 14.13 -5.33
C LYS A 302 12.84 13.61 -5.87
N LYS A 303 12.07 12.87 -5.07
CA LYS A 303 10.64 12.59 -5.33
C LYS A 303 9.78 13.55 -4.54
N GLU A 304 8.94 14.27 -5.27
CA GLU A 304 7.90 15.18 -4.80
C GLU A 304 6.72 14.35 -4.26
N LYS A 305 6.33 14.59 -2.99
CA LYS A 305 5.11 14.05 -2.40
C LYS A 305 3.98 15.06 -2.64
N THR A 306 3.07 14.74 -3.54
CA THR A 306 1.74 15.36 -3.55
C THR A 306 0.88 14.62 -2.54
N ALA A 307 0.41 15.35 -1.53
CA ALA A 307 -0.54 14.85 -0.55
C ALA A 307 -1.94 14.80 -1.17
N THR A 308 -2.48 13.60 -1.29
CA THR A 308 -3.93 13.36 -1.31
C THR A 308 -4.24 12.54 -0.07
N ALA A 309 -5.17 13.06 0.74
CA ALA A 309 -5.67 12.41 1.93
C ALA A 309 -6.32 11.09 1.54
N ASP A 310 -5.77 9.99 2.01
CA ASP A 310 -6.43 8.69 2.02
C ASP A 310 -6.54 8.21 3.47
N GLU A 311 -7.73 7.71 3.72
CA GLU A 311 -8.27 7.18 4.96
C GLU A 311 -7.46 5.94 5.40
N SER A 312 -6.98 5.97 6.64
CA SER A 312 -6.11 4.96 7.22
C SER A 312 -6.88 3.68 7.53
N ASP A 313 -6.67 2.64 6.73
CA ASP A 313 -7.12 1.25 6.98
C ASP A 313 -5.92 0.26 6.97
N ASP A 314 -4.74 0.74 7.34
CA ASP A 314 -3.53 -0.09 7.48
C ASP A 314 -3.28 -0.44 8.95
N ASP A 315 -4.04 -1.40 9.47
CA ASP A 315 -3.62 -2.27 10.58
C ASP A 315 -4.44 -3.57 10.56
N LEU A 316 -4.22 -4.37 9.51
CA LEU A 316 -4.72 -5.74 9.45
C LEU A 316 -3.99 -6.58 10.51
N ILE A 317 -4.67 -6.85 11.62
CA ILE A 317 -4.13 -7.59 12.76
C ILE A 317 -3.81 -9.03 12.34
N ASP A 318 -2.52 -9.32 12.12
CA ASP A 318 -2.03 -10.67 11.84
C ASP A 318 -2.04 -11.52 13.13
N CYS A 319 -2.97 -12.47 13.18
CA CYS A 319 -3.21 -13.33 14.34
C CYS A 319 -2.19 -14.48 14.48
N ASN A 320 -1.18 -14.56 13.62
CA ASN A 320 -0.28 -15.72 13.52
C ASN A 320 1.07 -15.59 14.26
N LYS A 321 1.36 -14.45 14.90
CA LYS A 321 2.56 -14.30 15.76
C LYS A 321 2.29 -14.82 17.17
N LYS A 322 2.55 -16.11 17.40
CA LYS A 322 2.90 -16.68 18.70
C LYS A 322 4.33 -17.17 18.68
#